data_AF-A0A1Y2PBH3-F1
#
_entry.id   AF-A0A1Y2PBH3-F1
#
_cell.length_a   1.000
_cell.length_b   1.000
_cell.length_c   1.000
_cell.angle_alpha   90.00
_cell.angle_beta   90.00
_cell.angle_gamma   90.00
#
_symmetry.space_group_name_H-M   'P 1'
#
loop_
_entity.id
_entity.type
_entity.pdbx_description
1 polymer ?
#
loop_
_entity_poly.entity_id
_entity_poly.type
_entity_poly.pdbx_seq_one_letter_code
_entity_poly.pdbx_strand_id
1 'polypeptide(L)'
;MINTNKLISKFPEANIPIDGVLSRLIQAGEQQFIFMEFEKDIEVPSHSHNAQWGIVLDGEMEITISGKIYNLKKGDTYFIEKDEIHSAKIKAGYKDLTLFDQVDRYKEK
;
A
#
# COMPACT_ATOMS: atom_id res chain seq x y z
N MET A 1 15.56 1.45 22.62
CA MET A 1 14.79 1.38 21.36
C MET A 1 13.39 1.88 21.67
N ILE A 2 12.96 3.01 21.10
CA ILE A 2 11.58 3.50 21.31
C ILE A 2 10.67 2.53 20.54
N ASN A 3 9.73 1.87 21.23
CA ASN A 3 8.83 0.91 20.61
C ASN A 3 7.69 1.66 19.90
N THR A 4 7.96 2.13 18.68
CA THR A 4 7.10 3.02 17.90
C THR A 4 5.87 2.33 17.30
N ASN A 5 5.85 1.00 17.21
CA ASN A 5 4.83 0.29 16.43
C ASN A 5 3.65 -0.22 17.26
N LYS A 6 3.69 -0.13 18.60
CA LYS A 6 2.60 -0.59 19.49
C LYS A 6 1.24 0.06 19.20
N LEU A 7 1.20 1.26 18.63
CA LEU A 7 -0.05 1.91 18.25
C LEU A 7 -0.62 1.25 16.98
N ILE A 8 0.22 1.08 15.96
CA ILE A 8 -0.17 0.53 14.65
C ILE A 8 -0.49 -0.97 14.77
N SER A 9 0.26 -1.72 15.58
CA SER A 9 0.12 -3.16 15.70
C SER A 9 -1.19 -3.63 16.33
N LYS A 10 -1.99 -2.72 16.92
CA LYS A 10 -3.30 -3.02 17.53
C LYS A 10 -4.42 -3.19 16.52
N PHE A 11 -4.24 -2.65 15.31
CA PHE A 11 -5.22 -2.75 14.25
C PHE A 11 -5.20 -4.14 13.61
N PRO A 12 -6.33 -4.58 13.04
CA PRO A 12 -6.41 -5.87 12.34
C PRO A 12 -5.51 -5.87 11.10
N GLU A 13 -5.13 -7.06 10.64
CA GLU A 13 -4.46 -7.20 9.35
C GLU A 13 -5.47 -7.09 8.21
N ALA A 14 -5.07 -6.48 7.10
CA ALA A 14 -5.84 -6.55 5.86
C ALA A 14 -5.62 -7.91 5.20
N ASN A 15 -6.70 -8.54 4.73
CA ASN A 15 -6.69 -9.74 3.93
C ASN A 15 -6.29 -9.42 2.48
N ILE A 16 -4.98 -9.18 2.29
CA ILE A 16 -4.35 -8.92 1.01
C ILE A 16 -3.91 -10.26 0.42
N PRO A 17 -4.33 -10.65 -0.80
CA PRO A 17 -4.02 -11.94 -1.41
C PRO A 17 -2.59 -11.97 -2.00
N ILE A 18 -1.60 -11.52 -1.24
CA ILE A 18 -0.19 -11.45 -1.62
C ILE A 18 0.63 -12.01 -0.46
N ASP A 19 1.44 -13.03 -0.73
CA ASP A 19 2.35 -13.61 0.26
C ASP A 19 3.49 -12.65 0.61
N GLY A 20 3.91 -12.63 1.87
CA GLY A 20 4.99 -11.74 2.33
C GLY A 20 4.59 -10.27 2.54
N VAL A 21 3.29 -9.97 2.65
CA VAL A 21 2.79 -8.63 3.02
C VAL A 21 2.26 -8.65 4.46
N LEU A 22 2.91 -7.90 5.33
CA LEU A 22 2.40 -7.57 6.65
C LEU A 22 1.59 -6.27 6.55
N SER A 23 0.38 -6.24 7.10
CA SER A 23 -0.51 -5.08 6.97
C SER A 23 -1.24 -4.74 8.25
N ARG A 24 -1.60 -3.47 8.43
CA ARG A 24 -2.47 -2.99 9.51
C ARG A 24 -3.53 -2.03 8.97
N LEU A 25 -4.79 -2.42 9.07
CA LEU A 25 -5.95 -1.76 8.45
C LEU A 25 -6.69 -0.88 9.47
N ILE A 26 -6.98 0.35 9.08
CA ILE A 26 -7.83 1.28 9.83
C ILE A 26 -8.99 1.68 8.93
N GLN A 27 -10.21 1.34 9.35
CA GLN A 27 -11.42 1.84 8.70
C GLN A 27 -11.65 3.31 9.11
N ALA A 28 -11.79 4.20 8.13
CA ALA A 28 -11.97 5.63 8.32
C ALA A 28 -13.17 6.13 7.51
N GLY A 29 -14.39 5.81 7.97
CA GLY A 29 -15.61 6.13 7.22
C GLY A 29 -15.67 5.33 5.92
N GLU A 30 -15.72 6.03 4.78
CA GLU A 30 -15.75 5.43 3.44
C GLU A 30 -14.34 5.08 2.91
N GLN A 31 -13.30 5.42 3.66
CA GLN A 31 -11.91 5.18 3.29
C GLN A 31 -11.24 4.10 4.16
N GLN A 32 -10.17 3.51 3.64
CA GLN A 32 -9.29 2.60 4.38
C GLN A 32 -7.86 3.12 4.39
N PHE A 33 -7.26 3.24 5.57
CA PHE A 33 -5.81 3.41 5.71
C PHE A 33 -5.16 2.05 5.96
N ILE A 34 -4.06 1.77 5.27
CA ILE A 34 -3.31 0.54 5.43
C ILE A 34 -1.83 0.87 5.57
N PHE A 35 -1.24 0.46 6.68
CA PHE A 35 0.22 0.36 6.80
C PHE A 35 0.64 -0.97 6.20
N MET A 36 1.60 -0.97 5.28
CA MET A 36 2.11 -2.19 4.66
C MET A 36 3.63 -2.31 4.80
N GLU A 37 4.10 -3.53 4.98
CA GLU A 37 5.52 -3.91 4.94
C GLU A 37 5.66 -5.17 4.09
N PHE A 38 6.59 -5.11 3.14
CA PHE A 38 6.82 -6.17 2.16
C PHE A 38 8.12 -6.90 2.48
N GLU A 39 8.03 -8.17 2.86
CA GLU A 39 9.18 -8.98 3.24
C GLU A 39 9.92 -9.58 2.03
N LYS A 40 9.30 -9.53 0.84
CA LYS A 40 9.78 -10.14 -0.39
C LYS A 40 9.69 -9.14 -1.54
N ASP A 41 10.44 -9.43 -2.61
CA ASP A 41 10.20 -8.79 -3.90
C ASP A 41 8.84 -9.25 -4.43
N ILE A 42 7.94 -8.31 -4.70
CA ILE A 42 6.57 -8.56 -5.14
C ILE A 42 6.32 -7.84 -6.46
N GLU A 43 5.71 -8.56 -7.40
CA GLU A 43 5.09 -7.95 -8.58
C GLU A 43 3.57 -7.92 -8.39
N VAL A 44 3.01 -6.71 -8.38
CA VAL A 44 1.58 -6.49 -8.36
C VAL A 44 1.10 -6.38 -9.81
N PRO A 45 0.23 -7.28 -10.28
CA PRO A 45 -0.24 -7.28 -11.66
C PRO A 45 -1.08 -6.02 -11.96
N SER A 46 -1.22 -5.73 -13.25
CA SER A 46 -2.01 -4.59 -13.72
C SER A 46 -3.47 -4.73 -13.29
N HIS A 47 -4.02 -3.69 -12.67
CA HIS A 47 -5.41 -3.65 -12.22
C HIS A 47 -5.90 -2.19 -12.10
N SER A 48 -7.16 -2.01 -11.68
CA SER A 48 -7.76 -0.71 -11.37
C SER A 48 -8.81 -0.85 -10.26
N HIS A 49 -9.10 0.26 -9.60
CA HIS A 49 -10.12 0.41 -8.55
C HIS A 49 -10.39 1.91 -8.31
N ASN A 50 -11.10 2.27 -7.25
CA ASN A 50 -11.26 3.68 -6.86
C ASN A 50 -9.91 4.34 -6.52
N ALA A 51 -9.94 5.64 -6.25
CA ALA A 51 -8.74 6.44 -6.02
C ALA A 51 -7.88 5.90 -4.87
N GLN A 52 -6.56 6.03 -5.05
CA GLN A 52 -5.56 5.62 -4.07
C GLN A 52 -4.52 6.71 -3.93
N TRP A 53 -4.16 7.03 -2.69
CA TRP A 53 -3.02 7.88 -2.37
C TRP A 53 -2.05 7.10 -1.46
N GLY A 54 -0.76 7.22 -1.69
CA GLY A 54 0.24 6.56 -0.85
C GLY A 54 1.48 7.39 -0.61
N ILE A 55 2.18 7.09 0.50
CA ILE A 55 3.48 7.66 0.85
C ILE A 55 4.47 6.56 1.19
N VAL A 56 5.64 6.60 0.56
CA VAL A 56 6.73 5.66 0.83
C VAL A 56 7.41 6.03 2.14
N LEU A 57 7.33 5.15 3.13
CA LEU A 57 7.95 5.33 4.45
C LEU A 57 9.38 4.80 4.50
N ASP A 58 9.66 3.74 3.73
CA ASP A 58 11.00 3.17 3.55
C ASP A 58 11.09 2.29 2.29
N GLY A 59 12.30 2.04 1.80
CA GLY A 59 12.55 1.20 0.63
C GLY A 59 12.21 1.84 -0.72
N GLU A 60 12.04 1.00 -1.73
CA GLU A 60 11.91 1.40 -3.15
C GLU A 60 10.79 0.60 -3.86
N MET A 61 10.09 1.28 -4.77
CA MET A 61 9.04 0.72 -5.62
C MET A 61 9.11 1.31 -7.03
N GLU A 62 9.00 0.47 -8.06
CA GLU A 62 8.65 0.90 -9.41
C GLU A 62 7.13 0.80 -9.56
N ILE A 63 6.45 1.91 -9.85
CA ILE A 63 5.01 1.91 -10.13
C ILE A 63 4.76 2.34 -11.57
N THR A 64 3.89 1.61 -12.26
CA THR A 64 3.39 2.00 -13.58
C THR A 64 1.97 2.51 -13.43
N ILE A 65 1.70 3.74 -13.87
CA ILE A 65 0.36 4.35 -13.85
C ILE A 65 0.07 4.85 -15.27
N SER A 66 -1.02 4.38 -15.88
CA SER A 66 -1.39 4.72 -17.26
C SER A 66 -0.24 4.52 -18.26
N GLY A 67 0.53 3.44 -18.09
CA GLY A 67 1.68 3.10 -18.94
C GLY A 67 2.94 3.93 -18.70
N LYS A 68 2.93 4.89 -17.76
CA LYS A 68 4.12 5.65 -17.36
C LYS A 68 4.75 5.05 -16.13
N ILE A 69 6.07 4.87 -16.17
CA ILE A 69 6.85 4.27 -15.08
C ILE A 69 7.40 5.38 -14.18
N TYR A 70 7.26 5.19 -12.86
CA TYR A 70 7.82 6.04 -11.83
C TYR A 70 8.59 5.18 -10.84
N ASN A 71 9.79 5.62 -10.46
CA ASN A 71 10.58 4.99 -9.41
C ASN A 71 10.45 5.83 -8.15
N LEU A 72 9.82 5.26 -7.12
CA LEU A 72 9.51 5.92 -5.86
C LEU A 72 10.41 5.37 -4.76
N LYS A 73 10.81 6.26 -3.86
CA LYS A 73 11.61 5.96 -2.67
C LYS A 73 11.05 6.71 -1.47
N LYS A 74 11.64 6.46 -0.30
CA LYS A 74 11.29 7.12 0.96
C LYS A 74 11.04 8.64 0.81
N GLY A 75 9.86 9.07 1.26
CA GLY A 75 9.39 10.45 1.22
C GLY A 75 8.57 10.80 -0.02
N ASP A 76 8.64 9.99 -1.09
CA ASP A 76 7.81 10.20 -2.27
C ASP A 76 6.35 9.85 -1.96
N THR A 77 5.44 10.57 -2.63
CA THR A 77 4.01 10.30 -2.61
C THR A 77 3.52 10.04 -4.01
N TYR A 78 2.42 9.30 -4.12
CA TYR A 78 1.77 9.04 -5.39
C TYR A 78 0.26 9.09 -5.24
N PHE A 79 -0.41 9.37 -6.35
CA PHE A 79 -1.86 9.37 -6.46
C PHE A 79 -2.26 8.64 -7.73
N ILE A 80 -3.24 7.76 -7.61
CA ILE A 80 -3.86 7.03 -8.69
C ILE A 80 -5.32 7.44 -8.72
N GLU A 81 -5.78 7.96 -9.85
CA GLU A 81 -7.18 8.32 -10.05
C GLU A 81 -8.08 7.08 -10.09
N LYS A 82 -9.37 7.30 -9.86
CA LYS A 82 -10.35 6.21 -10.00
C LYS A 82 -10.28 5.61 -11.41
N ASP A 83 -10.32 4.28 -11.46
CA ASP A 83 -10.28 3.43 -12.66
C ASP A 83 -8.98 3.54 -13.48
N GLU A 84 -7.97 4.26 -12.98
CA GLU A 84 -6.67 4.35 -13.65
C GLU A 84 -5.91 3.03 -13.54
N ILE A 85 -5.46 2.51 -14.68
CA ILE A 85 -4.74 1.23 -14.73
C ILE A 85 -3.34 1.42 -14.16
N HIS A 86 -2.99 0.58 -13.19
CA HIS A 86 -1.69 0.60 -12.55
C HIS A 86 -1.16 -0.79 -12.17
N SER A 87 0.15 -0.89 -12.05
CA SER A 87 0.90 -2.07 -11.58
C SER A 87 2.12 -1.62 -10.80
N ALA A 88 2.76 -2.54 -10.05
CA ALA A 88 3.95 -2.19 -9.29
C ALA A 88 4.95 -3.36 -9.20
N LYS A 89 6.23 -3.03 -9.13
CA LYS A 89 7.30 -3.92 -8.67
C LYS A 89 7.85 -3.34 -7.37
N ILE A 90 7.66 -4.07 -6.29
CA ILE A 90 7.97 -3.65 -4.93
C ILE A 90 9.17 -4.46 -4.46
N LYS A 91 10.19 -3.79 -3.90
CA LYS A 91 11.37 -4.46 -3.36
C LYS A 91 11.18 -4.89 -1.91
N ALA A 92 11.79 -6.00 -1.53
CA ALA A 92 11.83 -6.45 -0.14
C ALA A 92 12.34 -5.33 0.78
N GLY A 93 11.68 -5.15 1.92
CA GLY A 93 11.94 -4.07 2.87
C GLY A 93 11.16 -2.78 2.61
N TYR A 94 10.38 -2.69 1.53
CA TYR A 94 9.50 -1.55 1.27
C TYR A 94 8.40 -1.43 2.33
N LYS A 95 8.13 -0.19 2.74
CA LYS A 95 7.08 0.16 3.71
C LYS A 95 6.32 1.39 3.24
N ASP A 96 5.00 1.36 3.37
CA ASP A 96 4.18 2.53 3.06
C ASP A 96 3.00 2.71 4.02
N LEU A 97 2.39 3.89 3.88
CA LEU A 97 1.03 4.16 4.30
C LEU A 97 0.23 4.46 3.05
N THR A 98 -0.86 3.72 2.86
CA THR A 98 -1.76 3.89 1.71
C THR A 98 -3.17 4.20 2.20
N LEU A 99 -3.81 5.17 1.56
CA LEU A 99 -5.21 5.52 1.69
C LEU A 99 -5.96 5.07 0.43
N PHE A 100 -7.00 4.26 0.62
CA PHE A 100 -7.92 3.88 -0.44
C PHE A 100 -9.24 4.63 -0.27
N ASP A 101 -9.72 5.26 -1.32
CA ASP A 101 -11.07 5.84 -1.40
C ASP A 101 -12.12 4.77 -1.75
N GLN A 102 -12.09 3.69 -0.96
CA GLN A 102 -12.92 2.52 -1.16
C GLN A 102 -13.16 1.80 0.16
N VAL A 103 -14.41 1.82 0.61
CA VAL A 103 -14.84 1.29 1.92
C VAL A 103 -14.57 -0.22 2.06
N ASP A 104 -14.59 -0.95 0.96
CA ASP A 104 -14.53 -2.42 0.91
C ASP A 104 -13.28 -2.95 0.19
N ARG A 105 -12.21 -2.13 0.08
CA ARG A 105 -10.99 -2.51 -0.66
C ARG A 105 -10.39 -3.81 -0.14
N TYR A 106 -10.24 -3.92 1.18
CA TYR A 106 -9.82 -5.16 1.85
C TYR A 106 -10.71 -5.46 3.05
N LYS A 107 -10.88 -6.76 3.31
CA LYS A 107 -11.49 -7.27 4.56
C LYS A 107 -10.40 -7.43 5.62
N GLU A 108 -10.80 -7.45 6.88
CA GLU A 108 -9.93 -7.90 7.97
C GLU A 108 -9.64 -9.40 7.82
N LYS A 109 -8.45 -9.85 8.26
CA LYS A 109 -8.09 -11.28 8.35
C LYS A 109 -8.73 -11.97 9.55
#